data_AF-A0A5K0YZ64-F1
#
_entry.id   AF-A0A5K0YZ64-F1
#
_cell.length_a   1.000
_cell.length_b   1.000
_cell.length_c   1.000
_cell.angle_alpha   90.00
_cell.angle_beta   90.00
_cell.angle_gamma   90.00
#
_symmetry.space_group_name_H-M   'P 1'
#
loop_
_entity.id
_entity.type
_entity.pdbx_description
1 polymer ?
#
loop_
_entity_poly.entity_id
_entity_poly.type
_entity_poly.pdbx_seq_one_letter_code
_entity_poly.pdbx_strand_id
1 'polypeptide(L)' 'ARKRRRRSGQLVTSKKKRRLLPFVSSVEPERRLEQMHSLAVGLKALKMQFYDDLTYVPGMAPRSANATKLEKGGMQ' A
#
# COMPACT_ATOMS: atom_id res chain seq x y z
N ALA A 1 40.82 -32.40 -15.85
CA ALA A 1 40.33 -31.07 -15.42
C ALA A 1 38.90 -30.86 -15.91
N ARG A 2 37.89 -30.79 -15.01
CA ARG A 2 36.48 -30.66 -15.38
C ARG A 2 36.19 -29.22 -15.85
N LYS A 3 36.06 -29.02 -17.17
CA LYS A 3 35.71 -27.71 -17.77
C LYS A 3 34.34 -27.27 -17.25
N ARG A 4 34.29 -26.23 -16.41
CA ARG A 4 33.02 -25.60 -15.97
C ARG A 4 32.27 -25.11 -17.21
N ARG A 5 31.10 -25.70 -17.48
CA ARG A 5 30.17 -25.28 -18.55
C ARG A 5 29.82 -23.81 -18.34
N ARG A 6 30.30 -22.93 -19.23
CA ARG A 6 29.90 -21.51 -19.26
C ARG A 6 28.39 -21.48 -19.49
N ARG A 7 27.62 -21.02 -18.50
CA ARG A 7 26.17 -20.80 -18.67
C ARG A 7 26.00 -19.62 -19.62
N SER A 8 25.48 -19.87 -20.81
CA SER A 8 25.02 -18.87 -21.79
C SER A 8 23.73 -18.19 -21.31
N GLY A 9 23.70 -17.78 -20.05
CA GLY A 9 22.60 -17.02 -19.48
C GLY A 9 22.99 -15.56 -19.44
N GLN A 10 22.12 -14.71 -19.95
CA GLN A 10 22.18 -13.26 -19.74
C GLN A 10 22.42 -13.01 -18.24
N LEU A 11 23.34 -12.11 -17.90
CA LEU A 11 23.50 -11.60 -16.53
C LEU A 11 22.20 -10.85 -16.18
N VAL A 12 21.19 -11.60 -15.73
CA VAL A 12 19.97 -11.01 -15.18
C VAL A 12 20.40 -10.44 -13.83
N THR A 13 20.79 -9.17 -13.84
CA THR A 13 20.95 -8.41 -12.61
C THR A 13 19.58 -8.41 -11.94
N SER A 14 19.39 -9.27 -10.95
CA SER A 14 18.20 -9.22 -10.11
C SER A 14 18.13 -7.80 -9.54
N LYS A 15 17.14 -7.01 -9.98
CA LYS A 15 16.93 -5.68 -9.42
C LYS A 15 16.78 -5.85 -7.91
N LYS A 16 17.59 -5.10 -7.15
CA LYS A 16 17.58 -5.13 -5.68
C LYS A 16 16.13 -4.98 -5.20
N LYS A 17 15.64 -5.93 -4.39
CA LYS A 17 14.28 -5.89 -3.84
C LYS A 17 14.07 -4.55 -3.15
N ARG A 18 13.10 -3.76 -3.62
CA ARG A 18 12.70 -2.50 -2.96
C ARG A 18 11.86 -2.87 -1.73
N ARG A 19 12.09 -2.20 -0.60
CA ARG A 19 11.34 -2.40 0.65
C ARG A 19 10.48 -1.18 0.90
N LEU A 20 9.30 -1.37 1.50
CA LEU A 20 8.50 -0.28 2.03
C LEU A 20 9.22 0.33 3.23
N LEU A 21 9.31 1.66 3.26
CA LEU A 21 9.86 2.42 4.37
C LEU A 21 8.70 3.14 5.08
N PRO A 22 8.78 3.31 6.41
CA PRO A 22 7.80 4.09 7.14
C PRO A 22 7.89 5.57 6.73
N PHE A 23 6.76 6.27 6.84
CA PHE A 23 6.78 7.72 6.76
C PHE A 23 7.39 8.32 8.04
N VAL A 24 7.94 9.52 7.91
CA VAL A 24 8.42 10.32 9.04
C VAL A 24 7.50 11.54 9.15
N SER A 25 6.73 11.62 10.23
CA SER A 25 5.84 12.74 10.49
C SER A 25 6.61 14.04 10.75
N SER A 26 5.95 15.18 10.56
CA SER A 26 6.46 16.48 11.00
C SER A 26 6.87 16.41 12.49
N VAL A 27 8.05 16.96 12.81
CA VAL A 27 8.58 17.00 14.17
C VAL A 27 7.67 17.84 15.05
N GLU A 28 7.33 19.04 14.57
CA GLU A 28 6.48 20.00 15.28
C GLU A 28 5.04 19.49 15.45
N PRO A 29 4.52 19.41 16.70
CA PRO A 29 3.15 18.97 16.96
C PRO A 29 2.09 19.86 16.30
N GLU A 30 2.30 21.18 16.31
CA GLU A 30 1.37 22.16 15.72
C GLU A 30 1.16 21.88 14.23
N ARG A 31 2.25 21.63 13.51
CA ARG A 31 2.21 21.30 12.09
C ARG A 31 1.45 20.00 11.80
N ARG A 32 1.52 19.00 12.69
CA ARG A 32 0.72 17.77 12.55
C ARG A 32 -0.76 18.02 12.77
N LEU A 33 -1.10 18.86 13.75
CA LEU A 33 -2.49 19.25 14.00
C LEU A 33 -3.07 20.01 12.81
N GLU A 34 -2.33 20.95 12.24
CA GLU A 34 -2.74 21.67 11.02
C GLU A 34 -3.01 20.71 9.86
N GLN A 35 -2.12 19.74 9.64
CA GLN A 35 -2.28 18.72 8.60
C GLN A 35 -3.56 17.88 8.79
N MET A 36 -3.81 17.40 10.01
CA MET A 36 -5.04 16.65 10.32
C MET A 36 -6.29 17.52 10.25
N HIS A 37 -6.18 18.81 10.62
CA HIS A 37 -7.28 19.76 10.52
C HIS A 37 -7.68 20.02 9.06
N SER A 38 -6.71 20.21 8.16
CA SER A 38 -6.98 20.35 6.73
C SER A 38 -7.73 19.14 6.16
N LEU A 39 -7.35 17.92 6.56
CA LEU A 39 -8.08 16.69 6.20
C LEU A 39 -9.53 16.73 6.72
N ALA A 40 -9.73 17.06 8.00
CA ALA A 40 -11.05 17.09 8.61
C ALA A 40 -11.99 18.12 7.93
N VAL A 41 -11.47 19.30 7.57
CA VAL A 41 -12.23 20.33 6.85
C VAL A 41 -12.68 19.81 5.48
N GLY A 42 -11.78 19.16 4.73
CA GLY A 42 -12.12 18.57 3.43
C GLY A 42 -13.19 17.49 3.53
N LEU A 43 -13.07 16.57 4.50
CA LEU A 43 -14.07 15.52 4.73
C LEU A 43 -15.42 16.11 5.15
N LYS A 44 -15.42 17.11 6.02
CA LYS A 44 -16.64 17.79 6.48
C LYS A 44 -17.35 18.52 5.35
N ALA A 45 -16.62 19.17 4.43
CA ALA A 45 -17.20 19.80 3.25
C ALA A 45 -17.95 18.79 2.36
N LEU A 46 -17.47 17.56 2.29
CA LEU A 46 -18.10 16.45 1.56
C LEU A 46 -19.13 15.66 2.41
N LYS A 47 -19.39 16.08 3.65
CA LYS A 47 -20.24 15.38 4.62
C LYS A 47 -19.81 13.92 4.87
N MET A 48 -18.50 13.67 4.85
CA MET A 48 -17.91 12.36 5.08
C MET A 48 -17.39 12.23 6.52
N GLN A 49 -17.30 10.99 7.00
CA GLN A 49 -16.64 10.63 8.26
C GLN A 49 -15.25 10.06 7.98
N PHE A 50 -14.32 10.25 8.90
CA PHE A 50 -12.98 9.68 8.80
C PHE A 50 -12.97 8.22 9.24
N TYR A 51 -12.40 7.35 8.41
CA TYR A 51 -12.05 5.97 8.72
C TYR A 51 -10.71 5.66 8.05
N ASP A 52 -9.74 5.13 8.78
CA ASP A 52 -8.43 4.74 8.24
C ASP A 52 -8.39 3.27 7.77
N ASP A 53 -9.49 2.54 8.01
CA ASP A 53 -9.65 1.14 7.68
C ASP A 53 -10.72 0.94 6.60
N LEU A 54 -10.64 -0.19 5.90
CA LEU A 54 -11.71 -0.66 5.04
C LEU A 54 -12.92 -1.11 5.88
N THR A 55 -14.09 -0.54 5.60
CA THR A 55 -15.35 -0.89 6.25
C THR A 55 -16.23 -1.74 5.33
N TYR A 56 -16.97 -2.68 5.92
CA TYR A 56 -17.90 -3.57 5.21
C TYR A 56 -19.29 -3.40 5.82
N VAL A 57 -20.15 -2.65 5.13
CA VAL A 57 -21.47 -2.26 5.64
C VAL A 57 -22.51 -3.35 5.32
N PRO A 58 -23.43 -3.69 6.24
CA PRO A 58 -24.55 -4.59 5.95
C PRO A 58 -25.37 -4.10 4.75
N GLY A 59 -25.75 -5.02 3.86
CA GLY A 59 -26.43 -4.69 2.59
C GLY A 59 -25.48 -4.32 1.44
N MET A 60 -24.18 -4.17 1.71
CA MET A 60 -23.12 -4.08 0.71
C MET A 60 -22.29 -5.37 0.69
N ALA A 61 -21.12 -5.36 0.08
CA ALA A 61 -20.23 -6.52 0.04
C ALA A 61 -19.70 -6.87 1.45
N PRO A 62 -19.73 -8.16 1.86
CA PRO A 62 -19.14 -8.60 3.11
C PRO A 62 -17.61 -8.69 3.00
N ARG A 63 -16.92 -8.71 4.15
CA ARG A 63 -15.47 -8.86 4.21
C ARG A 63 -14.96 -10.13 3.53
N SER A 64 -15.72 -11.23 3.60
CA SER A 64 -15.39 -12.51 2.95
C SER A 64 -15.32 -12.41 1.43
N ALA A 65 -15.97 -11.42 0.82
CA ALA A 65 -15.89 -11.19 -0.62
C ALA A 65 -14.57 -10.52 -1.04
N ASN A 66 -13.86 -9.84 -0.13
CA ASN A 66 -12.54 -9.28 -0.40
C ASN A 66 -11.45 -10.37 -0.31
N ALA A 67 -11.36 -11.20 -1.36
CA ALA A 67 -10.38 -12.26 -1.46
C ALA A 67 -9.45 -12.04 -2.65
N THR A 68 -8.16 -11.86 -2.39
CA THR A 68 -7.12 -11.57 -3.40
C THR A 68 -7.01 -12.62 -4.51
N LYS A 69 -7.41 -13.87 -4.21
CA LYS A 69 -7.44 -14.99 -5.18
C LYS A 69 -8.47 -14.80 -6.31
N LEU A 70 -9.46 -13.93 -6.10
CA LEU A 70 -10.49 -13.65 -7.09
C LEU A 70 -10.02 -12.63 -8.15
N GLU A 71 -8.85 -12.01 -7.96
CA GLU A 71 -8.26 -11.06 -8.90
C GLU A 71 -7.78 -11.74 -10.19
N LYS A 72 -8.28 -11.29 -11.34
CA LYS A 72 -7.92 -11.87 -12.64
C LYS A 72 -6.51 -11.40 -13.03
N GLY A 73 -5.57 -12.33 -13.04
CA GLY A 73 -4.15 -12.03 -13.31
C GLY A 73 -3.28 -11.98 -12.06
N GLY A 74 -3.85 -12.22 -10.87
CA GLY A 74 -3.15 -12.24 -9.59
C GLY A 74 -2.93 -10.86 -8.98
N MET A 75 -2.47 -10.85 -7.72
CA MET A 75 -2.22 -9.64 -6.94
C MET A 75 -0.86 -9.75 -6.25
N GLN A 76 -0.07 -8.66 -6.26
CA GLN A 76 1.31 -8.61 -5.76
C GLN A 76 1.41 -7.93 -4.38
#